data_AF-A0A1F8M2J7-F1
#
_entry.id   AF-A0A1F8M2J7-F1
#
_cell.length_a   1.000
_cell.length_b   1.000
_cell.length_c   1.000
_cell.angle_alpha   90.00
_cell.angle_beta   90.00
_cell.angle_gamma   90.00
#
_symmetry.space_group_name_H-M   'P 1'
#
loop_
_entity.id
_entity.type
_entity.pdbx_description
1 polymer ?
#
loop_
_entity_poly.entity_id
_entity_poly.type
_entity_poly.pdbx_seq_one_letter_code
_entity_poly.pdbx_strand_id
1 'polypeptide(L)'
;MKFWEDKAKNWKPFVAGLITVFVLIAIVFALPLKIISTETTETYYVTEMKQEAYSVSEPYVTEETSEETKVFADGFYKVIPSGIVIPFSIDKPDAQLAGKFENPIPGTFAIITVANRILWETFGTRSAIDLPLPQGQYRARFQENVMWGEDCYIYLAMKWTETKQVTKYKEVTQYREVPAQVEKQRTTIKQHRISVWEQIFK
;
A
#
# COMPACT_ATOMS: atom_id res chain seq x y z
N MET A 1 -38.65 111.98 -21.08
CA MET A 1 -37.65 111.02 -21.59
C MET A 1 -36.26 111.56 -21.33
N LYS A 2 -35.57 111.11 -20.27
CA LYS A 2 -34.13 111.35 -20.01
C LYS A 2 -33.65 110.52 -18.79
N PHE A 3 -33.90 109.21 -18.82
CA PHE A 3 -33.51 108.31 -17.71
C PHE A 3 -32.83 107.01 -18.19
N TRP A 4 -32.44 106.94 -19.47
CA TRP A 4 -31.94 105.70 -20.08
C TRP A 4 -30.59 105.80 -20.81
N GLU A 5 -29.91 106.95 -20.78
CA GLU A 5 -28.72 107.17 -21.63
C GLU A 5 -27.34 107.12 -20.93
N ASP A 6 -27.25 106.68 -19.66
CA ASP A 6 -25.96 106.64 -18.94
C ASP A 6 -25.50 105.24 -18.48
N LYS A 7 -26.05 104.15 -19.03
CA LYS A 7 -25.67 102.77 -18.64
C LYS A 7 -24.80 101.99 -19.64
N ALA A 8 -24.14 102.66 -20.58
CA ALA A 8 -23.38 101.97 -21.63
C ALA A 8 -21.86 101.85 -21.41
N LYS A 9 -21.25 102.43 -20.35
CA LYS A 9 -19.77 102.58 -20.29
C LYS A 9 -18.99 101.76 -19.27
N ASN A 10 -19.63 100.92 -18.44
CA ASN A 10 -18.94 100.11 -17.40
C ASN A 10 -19.14 98.59 -17.53
N TRP A 11 -19.31 98.07 -18.75
CA TRP A 11 -19.42 96.62 -18.98
C TRP A 11 -18.10 95.85 -18.78
N LYS A 12 -16.95 96.50 -19.05
CA LYS A 12 -15.62 95.88 -18.93
C LYS A 12 -15.31 95.27 -17.55
N PRO A 13 -15.52 95.96 -16.40
CA PRO A 13 -15.30 95.36 -15.09
C PRO A 13 -16.27 94.23 -14.76
N PHE A 14 -17.52 94.30 -15.24
CA PHE A 14 -18.50 93.23 -15.08
C PHE A 14 -18.07 91.96 -15.83
N VAL A 15 -17.64 92.09 -17.09
CA VAL A 15 -17.08 90.98 -17.88
C VAL A 15 -15.80 90.44 -17.26
N ALA A 16 -14.89 91.31 -16.82
CA ALA A 16 -13.67 90.88 -16.16
C ALA A 16 -13.98 90.06 -14.89
N GLY A 17 -14.93 90.51 -14.06
CA GLY A 17 -15.40 89.76 -12.89
C GLY A 17 -15.98 88.40 -13.27
N LEU A 18 -16.81 88.34 -14.31
CA LEU A 18 -17.39 87.11 -14.84
C LEU A 18 -16.31 86.13 -15.33
N ILE A 19 -15.33 86.61 -16.10
CA ILE A 19 -14.19 85.80 -16.55
C ILE A 19 -13.40 85.28 -15.36
N THR A 20 -13.14 86.11 -14.35
CA THR A 20 -12.37 85.70 -13.17
C THR A 20 -13.09 84.59 -12.38
N VAL A 21 -14.41 84.70 -12.26
CA VAL A 21 -15.25 83.66 -11.63
C VAL A 21 -15.22 82.36 -12.46
N PHE A 22 -15.34 82.44 -13.78
CA PHE A 22 -15.24 81.27 -14.66
C PHE A 22 -13.86 80.60 -14.59
N VAL A 23 -12.78 81.39 -14.51
CA VAL A 23 -11.41 80.87 -14.34
C VAL A 23 -11.25 80.18 -12.99
N LEU A 24 -11.76 80.77 -11.91
CA LEU A 24 -11.75 80.14 -10.58
C LEU A 24 -12.53 78.81 -10.58
N ILE A 25 -13.72 78.78 -11.20
CA ILE A 25 -14.50 77.54 -11.36
C ILE A 25 -13.71 76.52 -12.17
N ALA A 26 -13.10 76.92 -13.29
CA ALA A 26 -12.28 76.02 -14.10
C ALA A 26 -11.10 75.43 -13.31
N ILE A 27 -10.43 76.23 -12.48
CA ILE A 27 -9.33 75.78 -11.61
C ILE A 27 -9.84 74.77 -10.57
N VAL A 28 -10.95 75.08 -9.87
CA VAL A 28 -11.52 74.19 -8.86
C VAL A 28 -11.93 72.84 -9.46
N PHE A 29 -12.52 72.86 -10.66
CA PHE A 29 -12.93 71.62 -11.35
C PHE A 29 -11.77 70.86 -12.00
N ALA A 30 -10.65 71.53 -12.31
CA ALA A 30 -9.43 70.90 -12.83
C ALA A 30 -8.59 70.24 -11.74
N LEU A 31 -8.72 70.66 -10.47
CA LEU A 31 -8.00 70.04 -9.37
C LEU A 31 -8.50 68.60 -9.14
N PRO A 32 -7.58 67.62 -9.03
CA PRO A 32 -7.93 66.22 -8.79
C PRO A 32 -8.22 66.00 -7.29
N LEU A 33 -9.34 66.56 -6.83
CA LEU A 33 -9.72 66.62 -5.41
C LEU A 33 -10.35 65.32 -4.90
N LYS A 34 -10.82 64.44 -5.79
CA LYS A 34 -11.54 63.22 -5.41
C LYS A 34 -10.69 61.97 -5.65
N ILE A 35 -10.57 61.15 -4.61
CA ILE A 35 -9.91 59.84 -4.67
C ILE A 35 -10.97 58.79 -4.98
N ILE A 36 -10.76 57.99 -6.02
CA ILE A 36 -11.52 56.78 -6.29
C ILE A 36 -10.61 55.59 -6.06
N SER A 37 -11.07 54.64 -5.26
CA SER A 37 -10.44 53.33 -5.09
C SER A 37 -11.01 52.36 -6.13
N THR A 38 -10.14 51.82 -6.98
CA THR A 38 -10.48 50.67 -7.82
C THR A 38 -9.86 49.42 -7.21
N GLU A 39 -10.71 48.45 -6.91
CA GLU A 39 -10.29 47.13 -6.47
C GLU A 39 -9.95 46.28 -7.70
N THR A 40 -8.71 45.82 -7.77
CA THR A 40 -8.25 44.89 -8.82
C THR A 40 -7.82 43.61 -8.15
N THR A 41 -8.44 42.50 -8.53
CA THR A 41 -8.05 41.16 -8.08
C THR A 41 -6.97 40.65 -9.03
N GLU A 42 -5.76 40.48 -8.54
CA GLU A 42 -4.64 39.91 -9.27
C GLU A 42 -4.45 38.45 -8.82
N THR A 43 -4.49 37.52 -9.77
CA THR A 43 -4.18 36.10 -9.54
C THR A 43 -2.67 35.88 -9.68
N TYR A 44 -2.07 35.20 -8.71
CA TYR A 44 -0.65 34.84 -8.75
C TYR A 44 -0.46 33.42 -8.21
N TYR A 45 0.54 32.73 -8.75
CA TYR A 45 0.87 31.36 -8.35
C TYR A 45 1.95 31.39 -7.28
N VAL A 46 1.71 30.69 -6.18
CA VAL A 46 2.72 30.45 -5.14
C VAL A 46 3.01 28.96 -5.10
N THR A 47 4.29 28.62 -5.07
CA THR A 47 4.72 27.24 -4.79
C THR A 47 4.58 27.01 -3.29
N GLU A 48 3.65 26.15 -2.90
CA GLU A 48 3.48 25.71 -1.52
C GLU A 48 3.89 24.24 -1.40
N MET A 49 4.51 23.88 -0.28
CA MET A 49 4.85 22.50 0.02
C MET A 49 3.58 21.77 0.47
N LYS A 50 3.11 20.80 -0.32
CA LYS A 50 2.04 19.89 0.06
C LYS A 50 2.62 18.56 0.51
N GLN A 51 2.05 18.01 1.58
CA GLN A 51 2.36 16.64 1.98
C GLN A 51 1.56 15.67 1.12
N GLU A 52 2.26 14.81 0.38
CA GLU A 52 1.66 13.71 -0.36
C GLU A 52 2.04 12.40 0.32
N ALA A 53 1.05 11.55 0.56
CA ALA A 53 1.26 10.20 1.06
C ALA A 53 1.77 9.30 -0.07
N TYR A 54 2.78 8.49 0.24
CA TYR A 54 3.26 7.43 -0.65
C TYR A 54 3.51 6.15 0.16
N SER A 55 3.36 5.00 -0.48
CA SER A 55 3.56 3.69 0.16
C SER A 55 4.99 3.20 -0.06
N VAL A 56 5.65 2.75 1.01
CA VAL A 56 6.97 2.14 0.97
C VAL A 56 6.92 0.68 1.44
N SER A 57 7.55 -0.15 0.62
CA SER A 57 7.90 -1.56 0.83
C SER A 57 8.87 -1.82 1.99
N GLU A 58 8.47 -1.95 3.26
CA GLU A 58 9.44 -2.25 4.33
C GLU A 58 9.49 -3.76 4.66
N PRO A 59 10.67 -4.41 4.54
CA PRO A 59 10.83 -5.81 4.90
C PRO A 59 10.89 -5.98 6.43
N TYR A 60 10.20 -7.00 6.93
CA TYR A 60 10.31 -7.44 8.32
C TYR A 60 10.43 -8.96 8.37
N VAL A 61 11.19 -9.46 9.35
CA VAL A 61 11.40 -10.88 9.56
C VAL A 61 10.34 -11.37 10.55
N THR A 62 9.61 -12.41 10.17
CA THR A 62 8.69 -13.11 11.07
C THR A 62 9.04 -14.59 11.10
N GLU A 63 8.79 -15.24 12.24
CA GLU A 63 8.87 -16.68 12.35
C GLU A 63 7.53 -17.28 11.95
N GLU A 64 7.55 -18.24 11.02
CA GLU A 64 6.37 -19.00 10.62
C GLU A 64 6.65 -20.48 10.80
N THR A 65 5.64 -21.21 11.29
CA THR A 65 5.71 -22.67 11.39
C THR A 65 5.35 -23.27 10.05
N SER A 66 6.25 -24.08 9.49
CA SER A 66 6.02 -24.81 8.25
C SER A 66 6.05 -26.31 8.50
N GLU A 67 5.13 -27.05 7.88
CA GLU A 67 5.12 -28.51 7.88
C GLU A 67 6.08 -29.01 6.81
N GLU A 68 7.13 -29.70 7.24
CA GLU A 68 8.13 -30.29 6.37
C GLU A 68 7.89 -31.80 6.28
N THR A 69 8.21 -32.37 5.11
CA THR A 69 8.04 -33.80 4.86
C THR A 69 9.29 -34.38 4.21
N LYS A 70 9.76 -35.52 4.72
CA LYS A 70 10.89 -36.29 4.19
C LYS A 70 10.41 -37.68 3.85
N VAL A 71 10.42 -38.02 2.57
CA VAL A 71 9.98 -39.33 2.06
C VAL A 71 11.13 -40.33 2.20
N PHE A 72 10.83 -41.49 2.79
CA PHE A 72 11.76 -42.62 2.90
C PHE A 72 11.53 -43.67 1.82
N ALA A 73 10.27 -43.87 1.44
CA ALA A 73 9.86 -44.80 0.40
C ALA A 73 8.56 -44.29 -0.25
N ASP A 74 8.50 -44.38 -1.58
CA ASP A 74 7.30 -44.12 -2.37
C ASP A 74 7.40 -44.93 -3.65
N GLY A 75 6.62 -46.00 -3.74
CA GLY A 75 6.58 -46.83 -4.95
C GLY A 75 6.11 -48.25 -4.70
N PHE A 76 6.17 -49.03 -5.78
CA PHE A 76 5.84 -50.45 -5.78
C PHE A 76 7.09 -51.29 -5.51
N TYR A 77 6.96 -52.22 -4.57
CA TYR A 77 8.01 -53.13 -4.13
C TYR A 77 7.55 -54.56 -4.33
N LYS A 78 8.35 -55.35 -5.04
CA LYS A 78 8.07 -56.76 -5.25
C LYS A 78 8.22 -57.54 -3.95
N VAL A 79 7.20 -58.27 -3.56
CA VAL A 79 7.20 -59.07 -2.34
C VAL A 79 8.07 -60.31 -2.55
N ILE A 80 9.13 -60.44 -1.76
CA ILE A 80 10.07 -61.57 -1.76
C ILE A 80 9.89 -62.43 -0.50
N PRO A 81 10.40 -63.67 -0.47
CA PRO A 81 10.22 -64.57 0.68
C PRO A 81 10.72 -64.02 2.03
N SER A 82 11.74 -63.17 2.02
CA SER A 82 12.24 -62.51 3.24
C SER A 82 11.39 -61.31 3.68
N GLY A 83 10.34 -60.97 2.94
CA GLY A 83 9.59 -59.73 3.07
C GLY A 83 10.32 -58.51 2.52
N ILE A 84 9.65 -57.36 2.58
CA ILE A 84 10.23 -56.06 2.23
C ILE A 84 10.66 -55.38 3.53
N VAL A 85 11.90 -54.89 3.57
CA VAL A 85 12.45 -54.18 4.73
C VAL A 85 12.98 -52.83 4.29
N ILE A 86 12.37 -51.76 4.79
CA ILE A 86 12.74 -50.37 4.49
C ILE A 86 13.34 -49.76 5.76
N PRO A 87 14.67 -49.56 5.83
CA PRO A 87 15.28 -48.86 6.95
C PRO A 87 14.99 -47.36 6.86
N PHE A 88 14.70 -46.73 7.99
CA PHE A 88 14.54 -45.28 8.08
C PHE A 88 15.02 -44.74 9.43
N SER A 89 15.18 -43.43 9.54
CA SER A 89 15.63 -42.76 10.76
C SER A 89 14.78 -41.52 11.02
N ILE A 90 14.37 -41.36 12.27
CA ILE A 90 13.72 -40.17 12.77
C ILE A 90 14.80 -39.31 13.44
N ASP A 91 15.16 -38.22 12.79
CA ASP A 91 16.20 -37.28 13.23
C ASP A 91 15.63 -35.98 13.81
N LYS A 92 14.35 -35.70 13.59
CA LYS A 92 13.66 -34.52 14.12
C LYS A 92 12.88 -34.83 15.39
N PRO A 93 12.90 -33.95 16.40
CA PRO A 93 12.03 -34.08 17.57
C PRO A 93 10.57 -33.91 17.15
N ASP A 94 9.64 -34.55 17.87
CA ASP A 94 8.19 -34.48 17.64
C ASP A 94 7.74 -34.86 16.23
N ALA A 95 8.58 -35.58 15.49
CA ALA A 95 8.26 -36.02 14.15
C ALA A 95 7.25 -37.17 14.17
N GLN A 96 6.36 -37.16 13.18
CA GLN A 96 5.36 -38.18 12.96
C GLN A 96 5.76 -39.01 11.74
N LEU A 97 5.69 -40.33 11.87
CA LEU A 97 5.76 -41.22 10.74
C LEU A 97 4.37 -41.28 10.09
N ALA A 98 4.29 -40.76 8.87
CA ALA A 98 3.11 -40.86 8.03
C ALA A 98 3.38 -41.86 6.91
N GLY A 99 2.41 -42.71 6.61
CA GLY A 99 2.58 -43.69 5.56
C GLY A 99 1.30 -44.35 5.14
N LYS A 100 1.40 -45.18 4.11
CA LYS A 100 0.37 -46.13 3.74
C LYS A 100 1.00 -47.29 3.01
N PHE A 101 0.35 -48.44 3.09
CA PHE A 101 0.65 -49.54 2.20
C PHE A 101 -0.62 -50.01 1.53
N GLU A 102 -0.47 -50.50 0.32
CA GLU A 102 -1.54 -51.11 -0.47
C GLU A 102 -0.97 -52.36 -1.13
N ASN A 103 -1.64 -53.48 -0.94
CA ASN A 103 -1.21 -54.78 -1.39
C ASN A 103 -2.43 -55.59 -1.85
N PRO A 104 -2.36 -56.32 -2.97
CA PRO A 104 -3.48 -57.13 -3.46
C PRO A 104 -3.89 -58.24 -2.48
N ILE A 105 -2.97 -58.69 -1.62
CA ILE A 105 -3.16 -59.83 -0.72
C ILE A 105 -3.01 -59.38 0.74
N PRO A 106 -3.72 -59.98 1.72
CA PRO A 106 -3.49 -59.67 3.12
C PRO A 106 -2.06 -60.00 3.55
N GLY A 107 -1.33 -59.00 4.02
CA GLY A 107 0.02 -59.12 4.58
C GLY A 107 0.11 -58.52 5.97
N THR A 108 1.26 -58.72 6.61
CA THR A 108 1.57 -58.09 7.90
C THR A 108 2.54 -56.95 7.67
N PHE A 109 2.20 -55.75 8.14
CA PHE A 109 3.07 -54.59 8.09
C PHE A 109 3.39 -54.14 9.51
N ALA A 110 4.68 -54.02 9.82
CA ALA A 110 5.14 -53.65 11.16
C ALA A 110 6.22 -52.57 11.11
N ILE A 111 6.16 -51.65 12.08
CA ILE A 111 7.24 -50.72 12.38
C ILE A 111 8.02 -51.28 13.55
N ILE A 112 9.30 -51.54 13.32
CA ILE A 112 10.20 -52.16 14.30
C ILE A 112 11.41 -51.26 14.57
N THR A 113 11.87 -51.26 15.82
CA THR A 113 13.17 -50.67 16.18
C THR A 113 14.32 -51.52 15.65
N VAL A 114 15.54 -50.96 15.59
CA VAL A 114 16.76 -51.75 15.26
C VAL A 114 16.99 -52.90 16.24
N ALA A 115 16.52 -52.76 17.49
CA ALA A 115 16.53 -53.82 18.50
C ALA A 115 15.45 -54.89 18.29
N ASN A 116 14.79 -54.92 17.13
CA ASN A 116 13.69 -55.84 16.77
C ASN A 116 12.47 -55.79 17.71
N ARG A 117 12.24 -54.66 18.40
CA ARG A 117 10.98 -54.43 19.12
C ARG A 117 9.93 -53.88 18.16
N ILE A 118 8.76 -54.52 18.13
CA ILE A 118 7.59 -54.06 17.37
C ILE A 118 6.96 -52.88 18.13
N LEU A 119 6.84 -51.74 17.45
CA LEU A 119 6.18 -50.54 17.98
C LEU A 119 4.75 -50.41 17.47
N TRP A 120 4.52 -50.87 16.25
CA TRP A 120 3.23 -50.85 15.60
C TRP A 120 3.15 -51.98 14.60
N GLU A 121 1.98 -52.59 14.47
CA GLU A 121 1.73 -53.69 13.55
C GLU A 121 0.26 -53.62 13.11
N THR A 122 0.04 -53.95 11.84
CA THR A 122 -1.30 -54.13 11.30
C THR A 122 -1.30 -55.29 10.32
N PHE A 123 -2.48 -55.89 10.14
CA PHE A 123 -2.72 -56.94 9.18
C PHE A 123 -3.77 -56.49 8.16
N GLY A 124 -3.57 -56.78 6.88
CA GLY A 124 -4.55 -56.52 5.84
C GLY A 124 -3.94 -56.24 4.48
N THR A 125 -4.79 -55.84 3.54
CA THR A 125 -4.42 -55.44 2.17
C THR A 125 -4.07 -53.96 2.08
N ARG A 126 -4.54 -53.14 3.02
CA ARG A 126 -4.28 -51.71 3.04
C ARG A 126 -4.31 -51.17 4.46
N SER A 127 -3.46 -50.20 4.76
CA SER A 127 -3.56 -49.41 5.98
C SER A 127 -2.88 -48.06 5.82
N ALA A 128 -3.30 -47.11 6.65
CA ALA A 128 -2.61 -45.84 6.83
C ALA A 128 -1.81 -45.90 8.13
N ILE A 129 -0.65 -45.25 8.12
CA ILE A 129 0.27 -45.14 9.25
C ILE A 129 0.28 -43.67 9.63
N ASP A 130 -0.01 -43.41 10.90
CA ASP A 130 0.17 -42.13 11.54
C ASP A 130 0.65 -42.42 12.97
N LEU A 131 1.96 -42.38 13.16
CA LEU A 131 2.61 -42.84 14.38
C LEU A 131 3.66 -41.83 14.86
N PRO A 132 3.48 -41.21 16.04
CA PRO A 132 4.54 -40.42 16.65
C PRO A 132 5.68 -41.36 17.04
N LEU A 133 6.89 -41.08 16.54
CA LEU A 133 8.07 -41.87 16.84
C LEU A 133 9.15 -40.98 17.49
N PRO A 134 9.79 -41.44 18.58
CA PRO A 134 10.94 -40.72 19.12
C PRO A 134 12.11 -40.78 18.13
N GLN A 135 13.09 -39.90 18.33
CA GLN A 135 14.32 -39.94 17.55
C GLN A 135 15.00 -41.30 17.66
N GLY A 136 15.42 -41.84 16.53
CA GLY A 136 16.00 -43.18 16.49
C GLY A 136 16.00 -43.80 15.11
N GLN A 137 16.49 -45.03 15.06
CA GLN A 137 16.54 -45.84 13.85
C GLN A 137 15.46 -46.91 13.89
N TYR A 138 14.81 -47.11 12.75
CA TYR A 138 13.67 -48.00 12.61
C TYR A 138 13.72 -48.76 11.29
N ARG A 139 12.87 -49.77 11.18
CA ARG A 139 12.62 -50.50 9.95
C ARG A 139 11.11 -50.66 9.78
N ALA A 140 10.62 -50.39 8.59
CA ALA A 140 9.32 -50.86 8.18
C ALA A 140 9.52 -52.24 7.57
N ARG A 141 8.77 -53.22 8.07
CA ARG A 141 8.83 -54.60 7.61
C ARG A 141 7.45 -54.99 7.12
N PHE A 142 7.38 -55.38 5.86
CA PHE A 142 6.23 -56.04 5.29
C PHE A 142 6.54 -57.52 5.09
N GLN A 143 5.69 -58.38 5.60
CA GLN A 143 5.84 -59.82 5.50
C GLN A 143 4.53 -60.46 5.02
N GLU A 144 4.66 -61.22 3.94
CA GLU A 144 3.63 -62.15 3.48
C GLU A 144 4.08 -63.59 3.69
N ASN A 145 3.15 -64.43 4.12
CA ASN A 145 3.41 -65.84 4.34
C ASN A 145 2.89 -66.74 3.20
N VAL A 146 2.16 -66.20 2.22
CA VAL A 146 1.29 -67.01 1.35
C VAL A 146 1.59 -66.88 -0.13
N MET A 147 1.95 -65.70 -0.66
CA MET A 147 2.32 -65.51 -2.07
C MET A 147 3.54 -64.60 -2.21
N TRP A 148 4.30 -64.81 -3.28
CA TRP A 148 5.50 -64.02 -3.62
C TRP A 148 5.38 -63.50 -5.05
N GLY A 149 5.99 -62.35 -5.31
CA GLY A 149 6.12 -61.78 -6.65
C GLY A 149 5.04 -60.78 -7.04
N GLU A 150 4.05 -60.54 -6.18
CA GLU A 150 3.13 -59.41 -6.30
C GLU A 150 3.80 -58.09 -5.91
N ASP A 151 3.26 -57.00 -6.43
CA ASP A 151 3.74 -55.64 -6.14
C ASP A 151 2.94 -55.03 -4.97
N CYS A 152 3.66 -54.69 -3.90
CA CYS A 152 3.13 -53.94 -2.77
C CYS A 152 3.50 -52.47 -2.92
N TYR A 153 2.51 -51.59 -2.96
CA TYR A 153 2.76 -50.15 -2.88
C TYR A 153 3.05 -49.77 -1.43
N ILE A 154 4.17 -49.07 -1.20
CA ILE A 154 4.54 -48.56 0.11
C ILE A 154 4.90 -47.08 -0.01
N TYR A 155 4.23 -46.28 0.80
CA TYR A 155 4.57 -44.88 1.06
C TYR A 155 4.93 -44.72 2.53
N LEU A 156 6.11 -44.18 2.80
CA LEU A 156 6.60 -43.87 4.14
C LEU A 156 7.30 -42.52 4.11
N ALA A 157 6.90 -41.63 4.99
CA ALA A 157 7.47 -40.31 5.14
C ALA A 157 7.47 -39.88 6.61
N MET A 158 8.44 -39.06 6.97
CA MET A 158 8.46 -38.34 8.23
C MET A 158 7.91 -36.94 8.01
N LYS A 159 6.99 -36.53 8.88
CA LYS A 159 6.44 -35.18 8.94
C LYS A 159 6.88 -34.51 10.23
N TRP A 160 7.30 -33.26 10.15
CA TRP A 160 7.62 -32.48 11.33
C TRP A 160 7.29 -31.01 11.09
N THR A 161 7.15 -30.27 12.17
CA THR A 161 6.99 -28.81 12.10
C THR A 161 8.33 -28.15 12.38
N GLU A 162 8.70 -27.17 11.55
CA GLU A 162 9.93 -26.40 11.73
C GLU A 162 9.60 -24.91 11.63
N THR A 163 10.12 -24.14 12.59
CA THR A 163 10.02 -22.67 12.58
C THR A 163 11.05 -22.11 11.61
N LYS A 164 10.58 -21.44 10.56
CA LYS A 164 11.43 -20.78 9.56
C LYS A 164 11.26 -19.27 9.64
N GLN A 165 12.36 -18.55 9.49
CA GLN A 165 12.33 -17.10 9.33
C GLN A 165 11.93 -16.77 7.89
N VAL A 166 10.81 -16.07 7.74
CA VAL A 166 10.28 -15.62 6.46
C VAL A 166 10.33 -14.09 6.44
N THR A 167 10.93 -13.54 5.39
CA THR A 167 10.91 -12.10 5.13
C THR A 167 9.58 -11.73 4.48
N LYS A 168 8.77 -10.96 5.19
CA LYS A 168 7.54 -10.38 4.67
C LYS A 168 7.72 -8.89 4.42
N TYR A 169 6.84 -8.32 3.60
CA TYR A 169 6.83 -6.90 3.30
C TYR A 169 5.57 -6.29 3.89
N LYS A 170 5.72 -5.17 4.58
CA LYS A 170 4.61 -4.35 5.04
C LYS A 170 4.64 -3.05 4.26
N GLU A 171 3.47 -2.64 3.75
CA GLU A 171 3.32 -1.30 3.22
C GLU A 171 3.22 -0.30 4.36
N VAL A 172 4.14 0.66 4.38
CA VAL A 172 4.16 1.77 5.32
C VAL A 172 3.86 3.04 4.56
N THR A 173 2.85 3.78 5.01
CA THR A 173 2.54 5.09 4.45
C THR A 173 3.52 6.11 5.01
N GLN A 174 4.32 6.71 4.12
CA GLN A 174 5.22 7.81 4.43
C GLN A 174 4.69 9.09 3.75
N TYR A 175 5.13 10.24 4.25
CA TYR A 175 4.76 11.54 3.72
C TYR A 175 5.99 12.22 3.14
N ARG A 176 5.86 12.73 1.91
CA ARG A 176 6.88 13.58 1.29
C ARG A 176 6.30 14.95 1.01
N GLU A 177 7.14 15.96 1.14
CA GLU A 177 6.79 17.31 0.74
C GLU A 177 7.03 17.48 -0.76
N VAL A 178 5.96 17.79 -1.49
CA VAL A 178 5.98 18.01 -2.94
C VAL A 178 5.60 19.46 -3.22
N PRO A 179 6.37 20.19 -4.05
CA PRO A 179 6.01 21.54 -4.44
C PRO A 179 4.75 21.50 -5.31
N ALA A 180 3.68 22.15 -4.85
CA ALA A 180 2.43 22.30 -5.58
C ALA A 180 2.22 23.79 -5.90
N GLN A 181 1.84 24.10 -7.14
CA GLN A 181 1.43 25.46 -7.50
C GLN A 181 0.01 25.68 -7.02
N VAL A 182 -0.16 26.64 -6.12
CA VAL A 182 -1.46 27.06 -5.60
C VAL A 182 -1.77 28.44 -6.16
N GLU A 183 -2.93 28.56 -6.81
CA GLU A 183 -3.43 29.85 -7.25
C GLU A 183 -3.93 30.64 -6.04
N LYS A 184 -3.35 31.83 -5.83
CA LYS A 184 -3.79 32.78 -4.82
C LYS A 184 -4.30 34.04 -5.48
N GLN A 185 -5.26 34.68 -4.81
CA GLN A 185 -5.77 35.97 -5.20
C GLN A 185 -5.30 37.01 -4.19
N ARG A 186 -4.82 38.14 -4.69
CA ARG A 186 -4.59 39.33 -3.87
C ARG A 186 -5.42 40.47 -4.44
N THR A 187 -6.19 41.11 -3.57
CA THR A 187 -6.89 42.35 -3.90
C THR A 187 -5.93 43.50 -3.69
N THR A 188 -5.59 44.21 -4.77
CA THR A 188 -4.79 45.43 -4.71
C THR A 188 -5.73 46.61 -4.91
N ILE A 189 -5.75 47.52 -3.93
CA ILE A 189 -6.53 48.75 -3.99
C ILE A 189 -5.64 49.81 -4.65
N LYS A 190 -5.97 50.20 -5.88
CA LYS A 190 -5.32 51.33 -6.55
C LYS A 190 -6.16 52.58 -6.32
N GLN A 191 -5.53 53.62 -5.78
CA GLN A 191 -6.17 54.92 -5.56
C GLN A 191 -5.81 55.84 -6.71
N HIS A 192 -6.81 56.21 -7.52
CA HIS A 192 -6.66 57.19 -8.57
C HIS A 192 -7.36 58.48 -8.16
N ARG A 193 -6.65 59.61 -8.27
CA ARG A 193 -7.26 60.93 -8.11
C ARG A 193 -7.79 61.37 -9.46
N ILE A 194 -9.10 61.58 -9.54
CA ILE A 194 -9.73 62.08 -10.76
C ILE A 194 -10.22 63.51 -10.55
N SER A 195 -10.25 64.28 -11.62
CA SER A 195 -10.85 65.61 -11.62
C SER A 195 -12.38 65.51 -11.60
N VAL A 196 -13.06 66.58 -11.17
CA VAL A 196 -14.53 66.62 -11.17
C VAL A 196 -15.07 66.52 -12.60
N TRP A 197 -14.34 67.06 -13.58
CA TRP A 197 -14.66 66.93 -15.00
C TRP A 197 -14.67 65.48 -15.50
N GLU A 198 -13.64 64.73 -15.15
CA GLU A 198 -13.48 63.34 -15.55
C GLU A 198 -14.56 62.42 -14.95
N GLN A 199 -15.18 62.82 -13.83
CA GLN A 199 -16.32 62.11 -13.26
C GLN A 199 -17.64 62.43 -13.97
N ILE A 200 -17.86 63.69 -14.36
CA ILE A 200 -19.11 64.14 -14.98
C ILE A 200 -19.23 63.63 -16.42
N PHE A 201 -18.09 63.49 -17.12
CA PHE A 201 -18.05 63.06 -18.53
C PHE A 201 -17.65 61.60 -18.74
N LYS A 202 -17.66 60.78 -17.68
CA LYS A 202 -17.46 59.33 -17.77
C LYS A 202 -18.78 58.63 -18.06
#